data_AF-A0A7Z2VCP2-F1
#
_entry.id   AF-A0A7Z2VCP2-F1
#
_cell.length_a   1.000
_cell.length_b   1.000
_cell.length_c   1.000
_cell.angle_alpha   90.00
_cell.angle_beta   90.00
_cell.angle_gamma   90.00
#
_symmetry.space_group_name_H-M   'P 1'
#
loop_
_entity.id
_entity.type
_entity.pdbx_description
1 polymer ?
#
loop_
_entity_poly.entity_id
_entity_poly.type
_entity_poly.pdbx_seq_one_letter_code
_entity_poly.pdbx_strand_id
1 'polypeptide(L)'
;MKSTLVAASLLAMLALTACYRPGGDTSRTAPAVSPEPTAAPVSGSGATELAKGDGGALGVLAAIDENEIALAKQAVGQDLGGATAQFAEQMLHDHESNLEKTKALGAKDSPRAEAMRAKGKAAVDALSKTLTLPDGKDAYRNAFMRTMVSDHGDTIKILDAELLPAAESAPVKQHLEETRRVVSAHFERAHAVSSSR
;
A
#
# COMPACT_ATOMS: atom_id res chain seq x y z
N MET A 1 -50.96 -6.76 -38.28
CA MET A 1 -52.03 -6.17 -37.43
C MET A 1 -51.33 -5.43 -36.28
N LYS A 2 -51.64 -4.17 -35.92
CA LYS A 2 -52.87 -3.63 -35.27
C LYS A 2 -53.08 -4.29 -33.89
N SER A 3 -53.16 -3.60 -32.72
CA SER A 3 -53.19 -2.15 -32.38
C SER A 3 -52.42 -1.88 -31.03
N THR A 4 -52.12 -0.71 -30.41
CA THR A 4 -52.61 0.71 -30.36
C THR A 4 -53.98 0.94 -29.63
N LEU A 5 -54.29 1.94 -28.75
CA LEU A 5 -53.74 3.19 -28.10
C LEU A 5 -54.56 3.44 -26.76
N VAL A 6 -54.43 4.41 -25.83
CA VAL A 6 -53.40 5.32 -25.20
C VAL A 6 -54.05 6.03 -23.96
N ALA A 7 -53.29 6.32 -22.88
CA ALA A 7 -53.60 7.32 -21.81
C ALA A 7 -52.31 7.66 -21.02
N ALA A 8 -51.79 8.89 -20.79
CA ALA A 8 -52.23 10.29 -20.97
C ALA A 8 -53.39 10.75 -20.06
N SER A 9 -53.35 11.87 -19.30
CA SER A 9 -52.30 12.89 -18.99
C SER A 9 -52.53 13.44 -17.55
N LEU A 10 -51.83 14.45 -17.00
CA LEU A 10 -52.00 15.89 -17.28
C LEU A 10 -50.93 16.78 -16.62
N LEU A 11 -50.80 18.02 -17.12
CA LEU A 11 -49.83 19.04 -16.73
C LEU A 11 -50.54 20.27 -16.17
N ALA A 12 -49.92 21.00 -15.23
CA ALA A 12 -50.35 22.36 -14.86
C ALA A 12 -49.14 23.22 -14.42
N MET A 13 -48.89 24.32 -15.14
CA MET A 13 -48.07 25.45 -14.67
C MET A 13 -48.94 26.70 -14.66
N LEU A 14 -48.75 27.57 -13.67
CA LEU A 14 -49.29 28.94 -13.66
C LEU A 14 -48.17 29.94 -13.28
N ALA A 15 -48.36 31.21 -13.64
CA ALA A 15 -47.27 32.17 -13.83
C ALA A 15 -47.21 33.34 -12.81
N LEU A 16 -46.28 34.24 -13.05
CA LEU A 16 -45.81 35.33 -12.18
C LEU A 16 -46.89 36.37 -11.83
N THR A 17 -46.68 37.08 -10.72
CA THR A 17 -46.75 38.55 -10.68
C THR A 17 -45.83 39.07 -9.57
N ALA A 18 -45.40 40.33 -9.67
CA ALA A 18 -44.44 40.94 -8.74
C ALA A 18 -44.97 42.26 -8.16
N CYS A 19 -44.53 42.61 -6.95
CA CYS A 19 -44.72 43.94 -6.36
C CYS A 19 -43.52 44.28 -5.45
N TYR A 20 -42.95 45.46 -5.64
CA TYR A 20 -41.77 45.94 -4.91
C TYR A 20 -42.19 47.00 -3.89
N ARG A 21 -41.61 47.00 -2.68
CA ARG A 21 -41.79 48.10 -1.72
C ARG A 21 -40.57 48.23 -0.78
N PRO A 22 -39.90 49.40 -0.74
CA PRO A 22 -38.75 49.63 0.14
C PRO A 22 -39.14 50.29 1.47
N GLY A 23 -38.27 50.16 2.48
CA GLY A 23 -38.30 50.95 3.71
C GLY A 23 -38.05 50.12 4.98
N GLY A 24 -37.01 50.46 5.77
CA GLY A 24 -36.73 49.78 7.04
C GLY A 24 -35.26 49.78 7.47
N ASP A 25 -34.60 50.93 7.56
CA ASP A 25 -33.32 51.03 8.27
C ASP A 25 -33.53 50.77 9.78
N THR A 26 -32.90 49.73 10.33
CA THR A 26 -32.57 49.64 11.77
C THR A 26 -31.58 48.50 12.08
N SER A 27 -30.82 48.67 13.16
CA SER A 27 -30.05 47.63 13.86
C SER A 27 -28.93 46.93 13.09
N ARG A 28 -27.71 47.49 13.21
CA ARG A 28 -26.46 46.72 13.05
C ARG A 28 -26.32 45.69 14.18
N THR A 29 -26.04 44.45 13.83
CA THR A 29 -25.12 43.57 14.58
C THR A 29 -24.31 42.75 13.57
N ALA A 30 -22.98 42.79 13.68
CA ALA A 30 -22.13 41.90 12.90
C ALA A 30 -22.18 40.49 13.51
N PRO A 31 -22.12 39.41 12.70
CA PRO A 31 -21.93 38.06 13.24
C PRO A 31 -20.65 37.97 14.08
N ALA A 32 -20.72 37.31 15.23
CA ALA A 32 -19.54 37.04 16.04
C ALA A 32 -18.59 36.09 15.29
N VAL A 33 -17.29 36.38 15.31
CA VAL A 33 -16.27 35.53 14.69
C VAL A 33 -16.15 34.24 15.50
N SER A 34 -16.31 33.08 14.85
CA SER A 34 -16.08 31.78 15.49
C SER A 34 -14.60 31.64 15.90
N PRO A 35 -14.30 31.07 17.09
CA PRO A 35 -12.91 30.80 17.47
C PRO A 35 -12.27 29.79 16.53
N GLU A 36 -10.99 30.00 16.23
CA GLU A 36 -10.19 29.11 15.38
C GLU A 36 -10.02 27.73 16.06
N PRO A 37 -10.17 26.60 15.33
CA PRO A 37 -10.12 25.28 15.93
C PRO A 37 -8.68 24.88 16.30
N THR A 38 -8.29 25.13 17.55
CA THR A 38 -7.04 24.63 18.12
C THR A 38 -6.94 23.12 17.96
N ALA A 39 -6.00 22.65 17.14
CA ALA A 39 -5.73 21.23 16.95
C ALA A 39 -5.27 20.60 18.28
N ALA A 40 -5.95 19.54 18.71
CA ALA A 40 -5.53 18.78 19.87
C ALA A 40 -4.18 18.08 19.59
N PRO A 41 -3.24 18.04 20.57
CA PRO A 41 -1.99 17.31 20.39
C PRO A 41 -2.28 15.82 20.26
N VAL A 42 -2.07 15.27 19.06
CA VAL A 42 -2.14 13.83 18.83
C VAL A 42 -0.94 13.16 19.51
N SER A 43 -1.16 12.64 20.73
CA SER A 43 -0.19 11.83 21.46
C SER A 43 0.08 10.54 20.68
N GLY A 44 1.06 10.60 19.77
CA GLY A 44 1.40 9.49 18.91
C GLY A 44 1.88 8.28 19.71
N SER A 45 1.23 7.13 19.51
CA SER A 45 1.88 5.84 19.75
C SER A 45 3.17 5.82 18.94
N GLY A 46 4.29 5.51 19.60
CA GLY A 46 5.62 5.96 19.18
C GLY A 46 5.92 5.74 17.70
N ALA A 47 6.06 6.84 16.96
CA ALA A 47 6.53 6.80 15.58
C ALA A 47 7.92 6.17 15.55
N THR A 48 8.06 5.01 14.91
CA THR A 48 9.35 4.35 14.74
C THR A 48 10.28 5.29 13.98
N GLU A 49 11.49 5.49 14.51
CA GLU A 49 12.50 6.33 13.88
C GLU A 49 12.75 5.86 12.44
N LEU A 50 12.78 6.78 11.48
CA LEU A 50 13.02 6.47 10.07
C LEU A 50 14.49 6.12 9.82
N ALA A 51 14.76 5.47 8.67
CA ALA A 51 16.12 5.22 8.19
C ALA A 51 16.98 6.51 8.15
N LYS A 52 18.26 6.38 8.52
CA LYS A 52 19.24 7.48 8.51
C LYS A 52 20.58 7.01 7.95
N GLY A 53 21.06 7.70 6.92
CA GLY A 53 22.31 7.39 6.22
C GLY A 53 22.28 6.04 5.50
N ASP A 54 23.34 5.77 4.74
CA ASP A 54 23.49 4.56 3.93
C ASP A 54 23.21 3.26 4.70
N GLY A 55 23.89 3.05 5.84
CA GLY A 55 23.76 1.82 6.62
C GLY A 55 22.37 1.62 7.22
N GLY A 56 21.66 2.70 7.56
CA GLY A 56 20.28 2.63 8.04
C GLY A 56 19.30 2.32 6.91
N ALA A 57 19.45 2.95 5.75
CA ALA A 57 18.61 2.69 4.58
C ALA A 57 18.77 1.24 4.08
N LEU A 58 20.01 0.77 3.96
CA LEU A 58 20.34 -0.62 3.66
C LEU A 58 19.84 -1.59 4.73
N GLY A 59 19.86 -1.22 6.01
CA GLY A 59 19.32 -2.03 7.11
C GLY A 59 17.82 -2.29 6.98
N VAL A 60 17.05 -1.27 6.60
CA VAL A 60 15.60 -1.40 6.38
C VAL A 60 15.31 -2.23 5.13
N LEU A 61 16.08 -2.05 4.05
CA LEU A 61 15.97 -2.91 2.87
C LEU A 61 16.31 -4.37 3.18
N ALA A 62 17.39 -4.64 3.92
CA ALA A 62 17.78 -6.00 4.29
C ALA A 62 16.67 -6.69 5.12
N ALA A 63 16.03 -5.95 6.03
CA ALA A 63 14.87 -6.46 6.78
C ALA A 63 13.64 -6.73 5.89
N ILE A 64 13.45 -6.00 4.78
CA ILE A 64 12.39 -6.27 3.80
C ILE A 64 12.73 -7.51 2.97
N ASP A 65 13.93 -7.60 2.40
CA ASP A 65 14.39 -8.77 1.66
C ASP A 65 14.29 -10.05 2.53
N GLU A 66 14.71 -9.99 3.80
CA GLU A 66 14.59 -11.11 4.76
C GLU A 66 13.14 -11.59 4.97
N ASN A 67 12.16 -10.68 4.89
CA ASN A 67 10.74 -11.02 4.98
C ASN A 67 10.22 -11.66 3.68
N GLU A 68 10.51 -11.06 2.52
CA GLU A 68 10.06 -11.56 1.22
C GLU A 68 10.65 -12.94 0.92
N ILE A 69 11.91 -13.19 1.31
CA ILE A 69 12.54 -14.51 1.26
C ILE A 69 11.79 -15.53 2.13
N ALA A 70 11.32 -15.15 3.32
CA ALA A 70 10.55 -16.03 4.20
C ALA A 70 9.16 -16.36 3.62
N LEU A 71 8.47 -15.36 3.06
CA LEU A 71 7.19 -15.51 2.37
C LEU A 71 7.34 -16.38 1.11
N ALA A 72 8.38 -16.16 0.31
CA ALA A 72 8.68 -16.94 -0.88
C ALA A 72 9.03 -18.39 -0.56
N LYS A 73 9.90 -18.65 0.45
CA LYS A 73 10.22 -20.01 0.92
C LYS A 73 8.98 -20.75 1.42
N GLN A 74 8.08 -20.06 2.12
CA GLN A 74 6.81 -20.65 2.55
C GLN A 74 5.94 -21.06 1.35
N ALA A 75 5.80 -20.17 0.35
CA ALA A 75 4.96 -20.38 -0.81
C ALA A 75 5.50 -21.45 -1.78
N VAL A 76 6.82 -21.51 -1.99
CA VAL A 76 7.49 -22.63 -2.69
C VAL A 76 7.21 -23.93 -1.95
N GLY A 77 7.37 -23.93 -0.62
CA GLY A 77 7.05 -25.08 0.25
C GLY A 77 5.57 -25.49 0.28
N GLN A 78 4.64 -24.67 -0.26
CA GLN A 78 3.24 -25.07 -0.41
C GLN A 78 2.93 -25.80 -1.72
N ASP A 79 3.86 -25.87 -2.68
CA ASP A 79 3.63 -26.50 -3.99
C ASP A 79 2.31 -26.01 -4.63
N LEU A 80 2.28 -24.72 -5.00
CA LEU A 80 1.05 -24.04 -5.44
C LEU A 80 0.72 -24.26 -6.92
N GLY A 81 1.69 -24.76 -7.70
CA GLY A 81 1.62 -24.93 -9.15
C GLY A 81 1.53 -23.62 -9.95
N GLY A 82 1.64 -23.78 -11.27
CA GLY A 82 1.36 -22.73 -12.26
C GLY A 82 2.15 -21.43 -12.08
N ALA A 83 1.53 -20.31 -12.47
CA ALA A 83 2.17 -19.00 -12.45
C ALA A 83 2.51 -18.48 -11.04
N THR A 84 1.84 -18.96 -9.99
CA THR A 84 2.17 -18.58 -8.60
C THR A 84 3.43 -19.28 -8.09
N ALA A 85 3.65 -20.56 -8.43
CA ALA A 85 4.93 -21.23 -8.11
C ALA A 85 6.11 -20.51 -8.80
N GLN A 86 5.98 -20.27 -10.11
CA GLN A 86 6.95 -19.48 -10.89
C GLN A 86 7.10 -18.02 -10.45
N PHE A 87 6.19 -17.51 -9.61
CA PHE A 87 6.33 -16.20 -8.97
C PHE A 87 7.15 -16.32 -7.68
N ALA A 88 6.80 -17.27 -6.80
CA ALA A 88 7.51 -17.51 -5.55
C ALA A 88 8.98 -17.94 -5.77
N GLU A 89 9.28 -18.71 -6.82
CA GLU A 89 10.64 -19.10 -7.21
C GLU A 89 11.49 -17.89 -7.65
N GLN A 90 10.91 -16.99 -8.46
CA GLN A 90 11.56 -15.75 -8.91
C GLN A 90 11.80 -14.79 -7.75
N MET A 91 10.79 -14.60 -6.89
CA MET A 91 10.88 -13.83 -5.65
C MET A 91 12.05 -14.28 -4.78
N LEU A 92 12.14 -15.59 -4.54
CA LEU A 92 13.19 -16.19 -3.73
C LEU A 92 14.58 -15.86 -4.28
N HIS A 93 14.81 -16.13 -5.57
CA HIS A 93 16.08 -15.83 -6.24
C HIS A 93 16.45 -14.34 -6.17
N ASP A 94 15.51 -13.47 -6.52
CA ASP A 94 15.79 -12.04 -6.67
C ASP A 94 16.07 -11.37 -5.31
N HIS A 95 15.29 -11.68 -4.28
CA HIS A 95 15.52 -11.13 -2.94
C HIS A 95 16.74 -11.75 -2.24
N GLU A 96 17.07 -13.03 -2.44
CA GLU A 96 18.36 -13.57 -1.96
C GLU A 96 19.55 -12.87 -2.65
N SER A 97 19.46 -12.65 -3.97
CA SER A 97 20.47 -11.87 -4.70
C SER A 97 20.52 -10.40 -4.28
N ASN A 98 19.42 -9.81 -3.81
CA ASN A 98 19.38 -8.44 -3.34
C ASN A 98 19.94 -8.31 -1.93
N LEU A 99 19.54 -9.18 -1.01
CA LEU A 99 19.97 -9.20 0.39
C LEU A 99 21.49 -9.28 0.54
N GLU A 100 22.15 -10.13 -0.25
CA GLU A 100 23.61 -10.26 -0.23
C GLU A 100 24.30 -8.97 -0.69
N LYS A 101 23.79 -8.27 -1.71
CA LYS A 101 24.30 -6.96 -2.15
C LYS A 101 24.04 -5.89 -1.08
N THR A 102 22.82 -5.84 -0.53
CA THR A 102 22.42 -4.92 0.54
C THR A 102 23.34 -5.06 1.76
N LYS A 103 23.67 -6.30 2.15
CA LYS A 103 24.62 -6.60 3.23
C LYS A 103 26.06 -6.24 2.88
N ALA A 104 26.52 -6.57 1.67
CA ALA A 104 27.88 -6.22 1.20
C ALA A 104 28.12 -4.70 1.14
N LEU A 105 27.08 -3.89 0.93
CA LEU A 105 27.13 -2.43 0.97
C LEU A 105 27.16 -1.83 2.41
N GLY A 106 27.06 -2.66 3.46
CA GLY A 106 27.21 -2.22 4.84
C GLY A 106 25.89 -1.89 5.56
N ALA A 107 24.85 -2.68 5.32
CA ALA A 107 23.60 -2.66 6.10
C ALA A 107 23.85 -2.72 7.62
N LYS A 108 23.06 -1.95 8.39
CA LYS A 108 23.12 -1.89 9.86
C LYS A 108 21.74 -2.02 10.45
N ASP A 109 21.61 -2.78 11.55
CA ASP A 109 20.35 -2.87 12.28
C ASP A 109 19.94 -1.51 12.88
N SER A 110 18.63 -1.33 13.00
CA SER A 110 17.97 -0.13 13.52
C SER A 110 16.56 -0.50 14.01
N PRO A 111 15.93 0.31 14.90
CA PRO A 111 14.54 0.10 15.31
C PRO A 111 13.57 0.02 14.13
N ARG A 112 13.89 0.71 13.02
CA ARG A 112 13.13 0.68 11.77
C ARG A 112 13.21 -0.68 11.06
N ALA A 113 14.40 -1.26 10.99
CA ALA A 113 14.64 -2.59 10.44
C ALA A 113 13.99 -3.68 11.30
N GLU A 114 14.11 -3.58 12.63
CA GLU A 114 13.42 -4.46 13.58
C GLU A 114 11.89 -4.43 13.41
N ALA A 115 11.30 -3.23 13.26
CA ALA A 115 9.87 -3.07 12.99
C ALA A 115 9.45 -3.69 11.64
N MET A 116 10.30 -3.63 10.60
CA MET A 116 10.02 -4.32 9.34
C MET A 116 10.08 -5.84 9.50
N ARG A 117 11.08 -6.41 10.21
CA ARG A 117 11.12 -7.86 10.50
C ARG A 117 9.90 -8.32 11.30
N ALA A 118 9.43 -7.49 12.24
CA ALA A 118 8.19 -7.76 12.97
C ALA A 118 6.94 -7.78 12.04
N LYS A 119 6.83 -6.83 11.09
CA LYS A 119 5.75 -6.83 10.07
C LYS A 119 5.75 -8.14 9.27
N GLY A 120 6.89 -8.52 8.69
CA GLY A 120 6.98 -9.70 7.83
C GLY A 120 6.79 -11.02 8.59
N LYS A 121 7.31 -11.16 9.81
CA LYS A 121 7.02 -12.34 10.64
C LYS A 121 5.52 -12.48 10.90
N ALA A 122 4.82 -11.37 11.16
CA ALA A 122 3.36 -11.38 11.32
C ALA A 122 2.64 -11.74 10.00
N ALA A 123 3.16 -11.34 8.84
CA ALA A 123 2.63 -11.73 7.53
C ALA A 123 2.80 -13.24 7.25
N VAL A 124 3.98 -13.82 7.53
CA VAL A 124 4.22 -15.28 7.44
C VAL A 124 3.29 -16.05 8.38
N ASP A 125 3.17 -15.60 9.64
CA ASP A 125 2.24 -16.19 10.63
C ASP A 125 0.77 -16.08 10.19
N ALA A 126 0.40 -15.03 9.44
CA ALA A 126 -0.95 -14.83 8.92
C ALA A 126 -1.23 -15.71 7.69
N LEU A 127 -0.32 -15.76 6.71
CA LEU A 127 -0.44 -16.64 5.55
C LEU A 127 -0.53 -18.12 5.97
N SER A 128 0.28 -18.54 6.95
CA SER A 128 0.24 -19.89 7.53
C SER A 128 -1.18 -20.34 7.94
N LYS A 129 -1.98 -19.43 8.50
CA LYS A 129 -3.35 -19.72 8.98
C LYS A 129 -4.36 -19.85 7.85
N THR A 130 -4.05 -19.36 6.65
CA THR A 130 -4.99 -19.49 5.51
C THR A 130 -5.10 -20.92 4.98
N LEU A 131 -4.09 -21.76 5.25
CA LEU A 131 -4.12 -23.20 4.96
C LEU A 131 -5.16 -23.98 5.80
N THR A 132 -5.63 -23.41 6.93
CA THR A 132 -6.67 -24.03 7.77
C THR A 132 -8.08 -23.55 7.41
N LEU A 133 -8.24 -22.79 6.33
CA LEU A 133 -9.55 -22.42 5.76
C LEU A 133 -10.05 -23.54 4.83
N PRO A 134 -11.37 -23.64 4.57
CA PRO A 134 -11.94 -24.72 3.76
C PRO A 134 -11.31 -24.88 2.37
N ASP A 135 -10.90 -23.78 1.73
CA ASP A 135 -10.30 -23.80 0.38
C ASP A 135 -8.77 -24.10 0.41
N GLY A 136 -8.18 -24.33 1.58
CA GLY A 136 -6.81 -24.85 1.77
C GLY A 136 -5.72 -24.14 0.95
N LYS A 137 -5.07 -24.88 0.02
CA LYS A 137 -4.02 -24.34 -0.87
C LYS A 137 -4.52 -23.18 -1.73
N ASP A 138 -5.80 -23.15 -2.12
CA ASP A 138 -6.35 -22.06 -2.93
C ASP A 138 -6.56 -20.80 -2.07
N ALA A 139 -7.06 -20.95 -0.84
CA ALA A 139 -7.10 -19.84 0.12
C ALA A 139 -5.70 -19.25 0.35
N TYR A 140 -4.67 -20.10 0.50
CA TYR A 140 -3.28 -19.66 0.59
C TYR A 140 -2.79 -18.96 -0.68
N ARG A 141 -2.95 -19.56 -1.87
CA ARG A 141 -2.55 -18.94 -3.16
C ARG A 141 -3.19 -17.56 -3.33
N ASN A 142 -4.45 -17.43 -2.92
CA ASN A 142 -5.22 -16.19 -2.98
C ASN A 142 -4.75 -15.14 -1.96
N ALA A 143 -4.35 -15.56 -0.76
CA ALA A 143 -3.78 -14.66 0.24
C ALA A 143 -2.38 -14.20 -0.14
N PHE A 144 -1.49 -15.14 -0.49
CA PHE A 144 -0.11 -14.88 -0.92
C PHE A 144 -0.06 -13.83 -2.04
N MET A 145 -0.80 -14.00 -3.14
CA MET A 145 -0.76 -13.02 -4.24
C MET A 145 -1.24 -11.62 -3.84
N ARG A 146 -2.18 -11.50 -2.88
CA ARG A 146 -2.60 -10.19 -2.33
C ARG A 146 -1.56 -9.58 -1.41
N THR A 147 -0.89 -10.40 -0.58
CA THR A 147 0.25 -9.98 0.24
C THR A 147 1.36 -9.44 -0.65
N MET A 148 1.76 -10.16 -1.69
CA MET A 148 2.79 -9.71 -2.65
C MET A 148 2.43 -8.36 -3.27
N VAL A 149 1.20 -8.18 -3.79
CA VAL A 149 0.74 -6.86 -4.29
C VAL A 149 0.83 -5.76 -3.22
N SER A 150 0.42 -6.04 -1.97
CA SER A 150 0.43 -5.04 -0.90
C SER A 150 1.84 -4.67 -0.44
N ASP A 151 2.69 -5.65 -0.17
CA ASP A 151 4.01 -5.43 0.42
C ASP A 151 5.03 -4.89 -0.59
N HIS A 152 4.91 -5.22 -1.88
CA HIS A 152 5.70 -4.54 -2.92
C HIS A 152 5.23 -3.10 -3.13
N GLY A 153 3.91 -2.87 -3.13
CA GLY A 153 3.33 -1.53 -3.20
C GLY A 153 3.76 -0.66 -2.01
N ASP A 154 3.87 -1.22 -0.81
CA ASP A 154 4.43 -0.53 0.36
C ASP A 154 5.95 -0.33 0.25
N THR A 155 6.69 -1.33 -0.23
CA THR A 155 8.15 -1.26 -0.38
C THR A 155 8.59 -0.18 -1.37
N ILE A 156 7.84 0.04 -2.46
CA ILE A 156 8.08 1.15 -3.39
C ILE A 156 7.91 2.51 -2.68
N LYS A 157 6.87 2.67 -1.84
CA LYS A 157 6.66 3.90 -1.04
C LYS A 157 7.80 4.11 -0.03
N ILE A 158 8.28 3.05 0.61
CA ILE A 158 9.40 3.09 1.56
C ILE A 158 10.70 3.47 0.83
N LEU A 159 10.97 2.89 -0.33
CA LEU A 159 12.11 3.26 -1.17
C LEU A 159 12.06 4.75 -1.56
N ASP A 160 10.92 5.24 -2.05
CA ASP A 160 10.75 6.62 -2.54
C ASP A 160 10.74 7.68 -1.42
N ALA A 161 10.04 7.43 -0.32
CA ALA A 161 9.81 8.42 0.73
C ALA A 161 10.80 8.32 1.91
N GLU A 162 11.54 7.22 2.05
CA GLU A 162 12.41 6.97 3.19
C GLU A 162 13.84 6.60 2.78
N LEU A 163 14.04 5.55 1.98
CA LEU A 163 15.39 4.98 1.77
C LEU A 163 16.23 5.77 0.77
N LEU A 164 15.67 6.17 -0.38
CA LEU A 164 16.37 7.00 -1.37
C LEU A 164 16.70 8.41 -0.82
N PRO A 165 15.81 9.09 -0.06
CA PRO A 165 16.15 10.32 0.66
C PRO A 165 17.19 10.16 1.77
N ALA A 166 17.21 9.02 2.47
CA ALA A 166 18.16 8.75 3.55
C ALA A 166 19.54 8.29 3.06
N ALA A 167 19.67 7.85 1.81
CA ALA A 167 20.94 7.45 1.23
C ALA A 167 21.86 8.65 0.96
N GLU A 168 23.15 8.46 1.22
CA GLU A 168 24.19 9.48 1.10
C GLU A 168 25.07 9.18 -0.11
N SER A 169 25.67 7.99 -0.20
CA SER A 169 26.62 7.65 -1.26
C SER A 169 25.97 7.17 -2.57
N ALA A 170 26.71 7.34 -3.68
CA ALA A 170 26.26 6.94 -5.00
C ALA A 170 26.04 5.42 -5.17
N PRO A 171 26.90 4.51 -4.65
CA PRO A 171 26.66 3.07 -4.76
C PRO A 171 25.37 2.61 -4.07
N VAL A 172 25.03 3.22 -2.92
CA VAL A 172 23.80 2.89 -2.18
C VAL A 172 22.58 3.43 -2.91
N LYS A 173 22.62 4.67 -3.43
CA LYS A 173 21.56 5.22 -4.29
C LYS A 173 21.29 4.33 -5.50
N GLN A 174 22.33 3.96 -6.24
CA GLN A 174 22.22 3.07 -7.41
C GLN A 174 21.61 1.71 -7.04
N HIS A 175 22.00 1.12 -5.91
CA HIS A 175 21.44 -0.15 -5.43
C HIS A 175 19.96 -0.04 -5.05
N LEU A 176 19.56 1.05 -4.39
CA LEU A 176 18.16 1.31 -4.05
C LEU A 176 17.30 1.60 -5.30
N GLU A 177 17.83 2.32 -6.28
CA GLU A 177 17.15 2.60 -7.57
C GLU A 177 16.92 1.31 -8.38
N GLU A 178 17.93 0.44 -8.47
CA GLU A 178 17.80 -0.87 -9.12
C GLU A 178 16.85 -1.81 -8.35
N THR A 179 16.92 -1.82 -7.02
CA THR A 179 15.96 -2.52 -6.15
C THR A 179 14.53 -2.06 -6.46
N ARG A 180 14.30 -0.73 -6.51
CA ARG A 180 13.00 -0.14 -6.83
C ARG A 180 12.47 -0.60 -8.19
N ARG A 181 13.35 -0.69 -9.20
CA ARG A 181 13.00 -1.18 -10.54
C ARG A 181 12.56 -2.64 -10.51
N VAL A 182 13.26 -3.50 -9.76
CA VAL A 182 12.95 -4.91 -9.60
C VAL A 182 11.62 -5.10 -8.84
N VAL A 183 11.45 -4.45 -7.68
CA VAL A 183 10.21 -4.51 -6.87
C VAL A 183 8.99 -4.00 -7.66
N SER A 184 9.17 -3.01 -8.55
CA SER A 184 8.10 -2.55 -9.46
C SER A 184 7.67 -3.63 -10.46
N ALA A 185 8.62 -4.36 -11.07
CA ALA A 185 8.32 -5.46 -11.97
C ALA A 185 7.68 -6.66 -11.25
N HIS A 186 8.08 -6.94 -10.01
CA HIS A 186 7.42 -7.94 -9.15
C HIS A 186 5.98 -7.54 -8.81
N PHE A 187 5.74 -6.27 -8.46
CA PHE A 187 4.39 -5.72 -8.20
C PHE A 187 3.45 -5.87 -9.41
N GLU A 188 3.91 -5.47 -10.60
CA GLU A 188 3.15 -5.63 -11.87
C GLU A 188 2.85 -7.10 -12.17
N ARG A 189 3.85 -7.99 -12.02
CA ARG A 189 3.67 -9.43 -12.22
C ARG A 189 2.74 -10.05 -11.18
N ALA A 190 2.77 -9.60 -9.92
CA ALA A 190 1.87 -10.05 -8.88
C ALA A 190 0.41 -9.66 -9.19
N HIS A 191 0.19 -8.44 -9.69
CA HIS A 191 -1.11 -8.01 -10.21
C HIS A 191 -1.60 -8.89 -11.38
N ALA A 192 -0.74 -9.16 -12.37
CA ALA A 192 -1.07 -10.01 -13.51
C ALA A 192 -1.48 -11.43 -13.07
N VAL A 193 -0.64 -12.10 -12.26
CA VAL A 193 -0.89 -13.46 -11.74
C VAL A 193 -2.11 -13.52 -10.80
N SER A 194 -2.39 -12.45 -10.03
CA SER A 194 -3.61 -12.38 -9.22
C SER A 194 -4.89 -12.20 -10.04
N SER A 195 -4.77 -11.74 -11.30
CA SER A 195 -5.90 -11.42 -12.19
C SER A 195 -6.18 -12.50 -13.23
N SER A 196 -5.20 -13.36 -13.55
CA SER A 196 -5.31 -14.46 -14.52
C SER A 196 -5.97 -15.70 -13.90
N ARG A 197 -7.25 -15.57 -13.52
CA ARG A 197 -8.06 -16.60 -12.83
C ARG A 197 -9.17 -17.14 -13.73
#